data_AF-D3H9X7-F1
#
_entry.id   AF-D3H9X7-F1
#
_cell.length_a   1.000
_cell.length_b   1.000
_cell.length_c   1.000
_cell.angle_alpha   90.00
_cell.angle_beta   90.00
_cell.angle_gamma   90.00
#
_symmetry.space_group_name_H-M   'P 1'
#
loop_
_entity.id
_entity.type
_entity.pdbx_description
1 polymer ?
#
loop_
_entity_poly.entity_id
_entity_poly.type
_entity_poly.pdbx_seq_one_letter_code
_entity_poly.pdbx_strand_id
1 'polypeptide(L)'
;MSYKTSNAEGHVDFINTYDLEPMAQQVIPKAAFGYVASGAEDTFTLRENIRAFNHKLIVPHTLCDVENPSTEIEFAGEKLSSPIIMAPVAAHKLANEQGEVATARGVHEFGSLYTTSSYSTVDLPEITEALQGTPHWFQFYFSKDDGINRHIMDRVKAEGYKAIVLTADATVGGNREVDKRNGFVFPVGMPIVEEYLPEGAGKSMDFVYKSAKQRLSPRDVEFIAEYSGLPVYVKGPQCREDVERSLAAGASGIWVTNHGGRQIDGGPAAFDSLQEVAEAVDKRVPIVFDSGVRRGHTSLKPWLQEQT
;
A
#
# COMPACT_ATOMS: atom_id res chain seq x y z
N MET A 1 19.68 -13.69 18.10
CA MET A 1 20.50 -12.54 17.65
C MET A 1 19.55 -11.45 17.22
N SER A 2 19.77 -10.20 17.66
CA SER A 2 18.98 -9.07 17.15
C SER A 2 19.22 -8.92 15.65
N TYR A 3 18.14 -8.82 14.88
CA TYR A 3 18.21 -8.53 13.46
C TYR A 3 18.84 -7.15 13.27
N LYS A 4 19.86 -7.06 12.43
CA LYS A 4 20.54 -5.80 12.09
C LYS A 4 20.10 -5.39 10.69
N THR A 5 19.65 -4.16 10.56
CA THR A 5 19.35 -3.52 9.28
C THR A 5 20.07 -2.17 9.19
N SER A 6 19.83 -1.41 8.13
CA SER A 6 20.43 -0.09 7.96
C SER A 6 20.04 0.84 9.11
N ASN A 7 20.98 1.68 9.51
CA ASN A 7 20.76 2.84 10.39
C ASN A 7 21.19 4.14 9.70
N ALA A 8 21.35 4.10 8.38
CA ALA A 8 21.78 5.25 7.60
C ALA A 8 20.67 6.30 7.55
N GLU A 9 21.07 7.55 7.76
CA GLU A 9 20.20 8.74 7.72
C GLU A 9 20.72 9.74 6.68
N GLY A 10 19.81 10.55 6.15
CA GLY A 10 20.12 11.62 5.22
C GLY A 10 19.71 11.33 3.78
N HIS A 11 20.09 12.24 2.89
CA HIS A 11 19.74 12.15 1.47
C HIS A 11 20.53 11.07 0.75
N VAL A 12 19.88 10.46 -0.25
CA VAL A 12 20.47 9.45 -1.13
C VAL A 12 20.55 10.04 -2.53
N ASP A 13 21.72 9.98 -3.15
CA ASP A 13 21.90 10.38 -4.54
C ASP A 13 21.54 9.23 -5.47
N PHE A 14 20.52 9.43 -6.30
CA PHE A 14 20.09 8.49 -7.33
C PHE A 14 19.63 9.27 -8.57
N ILE A 15 19.81 8.69 -9.76
CA ILE A 15 19.34 9.32 -11.00
C ILE A 15 17.87 8.97 -11.21
N ASN A 16 17.47 7.76 -10.80
CA ASN A 16 16.10 7.31 -10.87
C ASN A 16 15.78 6.17 -9.89
N THR A 17 14.48 5.89 -9.69
CA THR A 17 14.04 4.91 -8.68
C THR A 17 14.48 3.47 -8.96
N TYR A 18 14.89 3.12 -10.19
CA TYR A 18 15.46 1.79 -10.47
C TYR A 18 16.88 1.64 -9.92
N ASP A 19 17.60 2.74 -9.69
CA ASP A 19 18.94 2.71 -9.08
C ASP A 19 18.85 2.32 -7.58
N LEU A 20 17.71 2.63 -6.94
CA LEU A 20 17.50 2.38 -5.51
C LEU A 20 17.46 0.89 -5.16
N GLU A 21 16.98 0.02 -6.06
CA GLU A 21 16.90 -1.42 -5.81
C GLU A 21 18.28 -2.08 -5.65
N PRO A 22 19.24 -1.95 -6.59
CA PRO A 22 20.59 -2.47 -6.39
C PRO A 22 21.35 -1.75 -5.27
N MET A 23 21.08 -0.47 -4.99
CA MET A 23 21.65 0.22 -3.82
C MET A 23 21.14 -0.39 -2.51
N ALA A 24 19.83 -0.62 -2.40
CA ALA A 24 19.23 -1.25 -1.23
C ALA A 24 19.70 -2.71 -1.04
N GLN A 25 19.94 -3.44 -2.13
CA GLN A 25 20.47 -4.81 -2.08
C GLN A 25 21.83 -4.90 -1.37
N GLN A 26 22.64 -3.84 -1.41
CA GLN A 26 23.96 -3.83 -0.77
C GLN A 26 23.89 -3.68 0.75
N VAL A 27 22.78 -3.15 1.28
CA VAL A 27 22.66 -2.77 2.69
C VAL A 27 21.57 -3.53 3.44
N ILE A 28 20.54 -4.03 2.75
CA ILE A 28 19.47 -4.83 3.37
C ILE A 28 19.89 -6.31 3.41
N PRO A 29 19.73 -7.01 4.56
CA PRO A 29 20.01 -8.45 4.65
C PRO A 29 19.29 -9.27 3.58
N LYS A 30 19.98 -10.22 2.95
CA LYS A 30 19.51 -10.98 1.78
C LYS A 30 18.06 -11.48 1.87
N ALA A 31 17.68 -12.09 2.99
CA ALA A 31 16.32 -12.63 3.16
C ALA A 31 15.26 -11.53 3.20
N ALA A 32 15.54 -10.41 3.89
CA ALA A 32 14.66 -9.26 3.95
C ALA A 32 14.60 -8.50 2.63
N PHE A 33 15.73 -8.33 1.95
CA PHE A 33 15.76 -7.73 0.61
C PHE A 33 14.92 -8.55 -0.37
N GLY A 34 15.07 -9.88 -0.35
CA GLY A 34 14.22 -10.78 -1.14
C GLY A 34 12.73 -10.62 -0.84
N TYR A 35 12.37 -10.51 0.44
CA TYR A 35 11.00 -10.24 0.87
C TYR A 35 10.47 -8.90 0.36
N VAL A 36 11.28 -7.85 0.27
CA VAL A 36 10.86 -6.54 -0.24
C VAL A 36 10.76 -6.56 -1.77
N ALA A 37 11.80 -7.01 -2.46
CA ALA A 37 11.99 -6.80 -3.90
C ALA A 37 11.23 -7.80 -4.81
N SER A 38 10.87 -8.99 -4.31
CA SER A 38 10.31 -10.04 -5.19
C SER A 38 8.78 -10.04 -5.31
N GLY A 39 8.27 -10.78 -6.30
CA GLY A 39 6.84 -11.08 -6.49
C GLY A 39 6.46 -12.52 -6.11
N ALA A 40 5.29 -12.94 -6.57
CA ALA A 40 4.84 -14.34 -6.56
C ALA A 40 5.31 -15.10 -7.82
N GLU A 41 5.32 -16.43 -7.72
CA GLU A 41 5.70 -17.39 -8.75
C GLU A 41 7.00 -17.01 -9.48
N ASP A 42 6.97 -16.91 -10.81
CA ASP A 42 8.13 -16.55 -11.62
C ASP A 42 8.28 -15.03 -11.79
N THR A 43 7.46 -14.24 -11.10
CA THR A 43 7.39 -12.76 -11.08
C THR A 43 6.93 -12.15 -12.40
N PHE A 44 6.16 -12.89 -13.20
CA PHE A 44 5.63 -12.39 -14.47
C PHE A 44 4.83 -11.09 -14.28
N THR A 45 3.78 -11.11 -13.47
CA THR A 45 2.87 -9.96 -13.25
C THR A 45 3.61 -8.77 -12.61
N LEU A 46 4.61 -9.02 -11.75
CA LEU A 46 5.46 -7.94 -11.21
C LEU A 46 6.19 -7.19 -12.33
N ARG A 47 6.74 -7.91 -13.32
CA ARG A 47 7.43 -7.29 -14.47
C ARG A 47 6.43 -6.62 -15.41
N GLU A 48 5.27 -7.22 -15.62
CA GLU A 48 4.21 -6.64 -16.44
C GLU A 48 3.65 -5.35 -15.85
N ASN A 49 3.56 -5.20 -14.52
CA ASN A 49 3.22 -3.93 -13.88
C ASN A 49 4.12 -2.77 -14.32
N ILE A 50 5.39 -3.04 -14.59
CA ILE A 50 6.33 -2.02 -15.06
C ILE A 50 6.18 -1.81 -16.57
N ARG A 51 5.99 -2.89 -17.33
CA ARG A 51 5.88 -2.85 -18.80
C ARG A 51 4.58 -2.21 -19.29
N ALA A 52 3.48 -2.42 -18.57
CA ALA A 52 2.14 -1.99 -18.97
C ALA A 52 2.03 -0.47 -19.18
N PHE A 53 2.84 0.33 -18.48
CA PHE A 53 2.89 1.77 -18.75
C PHE A 53 3.28 2.10 -20.19
N ASN A 54 3.90 1.20 -20.95
CA ASN A 54 4.21 1.42 -22.37
C ASN A 54 3.02 1.16 -23.31
N HIS A 55 1.93 0.58 -22.83
CA HIS A 55 0.70 0.37 -23.62
C HIS A 55 -0.03 1.68 -23.91
N LYS A 56 0.23 2.73 -23.11
CA LYS A 56 -0.30 4.08 -23.31
C LYS A 56 0.85 5.08 -23.32
N LEU A 57 0.91 5.93 -24.33
CA LEU A 57 1.96 6.96 -24.48
C LEU A 57 1.37 8.34 -24.22
N ILE A 58 2.18 9.26 -23.71
CA ILE A 58 1.78 10.66 -23.51
C ILE A 58 2.09 11.41 -24.80
N VAL A 59 1.09 12.14 -25.32
CA VAL A 59 1.28 13.03 -26.47
C VAL A 59 1.83 14.36 -25.97
N PRO A 60 2.98 14.83 -26.48
CA PRO A 60 3.44 16.19 -26.20
C PRO A 60 2.47 17.19 -26.84
N HIS A 61 1.89 18.07 -26.03
CA HIS A 61 1.06 19.16 -26.52
C HIS A 61 1.90 20.44 -26.65
N THR A 62 1.79 21.11 -27.81
CA THR A 62 2.56 22.31 -28.15
C THR A 62 1.65 23.55 -28.16
N LEU A 63 2.21 24.73 -27.89
CA LEU A 63 1.50 26.03 -27.92
C LEU A 63 0.33 26.12 -26.91
N CYS A 64 0.50 25.51 -25.73
CA CYS A 64 -0.56 25.42 -24.72
C CYS A 64 -0.67 26.62 -23.77
N ASP A 65 0.21 27.61 -23.87
CA ASP A 65 0.26 28.76 -22.94
C ASP A 65 0.29 28.35 -21.46
N VAL A 66 1.11 27.34 -21.14
CA VAL A 66 1.31 26.82 -19.78
C VAL A 66 2.76 27.07 -19.34
N GLU A 67 2.91 27.64 -18.16
CA GLU A 67 4.19 27.84 -17.47
C GLU A 67 4.02 27.41 -15.99
N ASN A 68 5.09 26.92 -15.35
CA ASN A 68 5.12 26.58 -13.92
C ASN A 68 3.98 25.68 -13.44
N PRO A 69 3.85 24.43 -13.96
CA PRO A 69 2.78 23.52 -13.56
C PRO A 69 2.83 23.23 -12.05
N SER A 70 1.68 23.24 -11.40
CA SER A 70 1.54 22.82 -10.00
C SER A 70 1.22 21.33 -9.92
N THR A 71 1.80 20.65 -8.93
CA THR A 71 1.43 19.28 -8.55
C THR A 71 0.47 19.25 -7.36
N GLU A 72 0.14 20.40 -6.78
CA GLU A 72 -0.76 20.46 -5.62
C GLU A 72 -2.16 19.97 -6.00
N ILE A 73 -2.76 19.17 -5.11
CA ILE A 73 -4.11 18.64 -5.28
C ILE A 73 -4.91 18.72 -3.98
N GLU A 74 -6.23 18.66 -4.11
CA GLU A 74 -7.13 18.31 -3.01
C GLU A 74 -7.58 16.87 -3.18
N PHE A 75 -7.37 16.03 -2.18
CA PHE A 75 -7.72 14.62 -2.21
C PHE A 75 -8.31 14.19 -0.88
N ALA A 76 -9.52 13.62 -0.92
CA ALA A 76 -10.26 13.19 0.27
C ALA A 76 -10.42 14.31 1.34
N GLY A 77 -10.56 15.56 0.91
CA GLY A 77 -10.71 16.74 1.79
C GLY A 77 -9.40 17.29 2.35
N GLU A 78 -8.25 16.75 1.92
CA GLU A 78 -6.92 17.17 2.38
C GLU A 78 -6.14 17.80 1.23
N LYS A 79 -5.33 18.82 1.54
CA LYS A 79 -4.43 19.46 0.57
C LYS A 79 -3.08 18.75 0.59
N LEU A 80 -2.63 18.29 -0.58
CA LEU A 80 -1.35 17.58 -0.75
C LEU A 80 -0.45 18.37 -1.71
N SER A 81 0.87 18.30 -1.48
CA SER A 81 1.87 18.92 -2.36
C SER A 81 1.99 18.24 -3.73
N SER A 82 1.54 16.99 -3.83
CA SER A 82 1.66 16.13 -5.01
C SER A 82 0.60 15.02 -4.99
N PRO A 83 0.17 14.49 -6.15
CA PRO A 83 -0.72 13.34 -6.26
C PRO A 83 -0.08 11.98 -5.90
N ILE A 84 0.98 11.98 -5.08
CA ILE A 84 1.75 10.78 -4.73
C ILE A 84 1.66 10.58 -3.23
N ILE A 85 1.00 9.52 -2.79
CA ILE A 85 0.83 9.14 -1.38
C ILE A 85 1.66 7.90 -1.05
N MET A 86 1.90 7.64 0.24
CA MET A 86 2.59 6.41 0.67
C MET A 86 1.61 5.23 0.73
N ALA A 87 1.89 4.20 -0.07
CA ALA A 87 1.15 2.94 -0.02
C ALA A 87 1.38 2.21 1.32
N PRO A 88 0.39 1.45 1.82
CA PRO A 88 0.58 0.66 3.02
C PRO A 88 1.56 -0.49 2.77
N VAL A 89 2.69 -0.46 3.45
CA VAL A 89 3.72 -1.48 3.39
C VAL A 89 3.97 -2.03 4.79
N ALA A 90 4.13 -3.34 4.89
CA ALA A 90 4.40 -4.01 6.16
C ALA A 90 5.89 -4.01 6.49
N ALA A 91 6.21 -3.96 7.78
CA ALA A 91 7.52 -4.23 8.35
C ALA A 91 8.69 -3.37 7.81
N HIS A 92 8.61 -2.05 7.97
CA HIS A 92 9.66 -1.13 7.49
C HIS A 92 11.01 -1.34 8.21
N LYS A 93 11.00 -1.90 9.44
CA LYS A 93 12.23 -2.29 10.14
C LYS A 93 13.04 -3.39 9.44
N LEU A 94 12.53 -3.98 8.37
CA LEU A 94 13.34 -4.80 7.47
C LEU A 94 14.41 -3.96 6.74
N ALA A 95 14.10 -2.72 6.39
CA ALA A 95 14.95 -1.86 5.56
C ALA A 95 15.78 -0.84 6.36
N ASN A 96 15.24 -0.28 7.44
CA ASN A 96 15.93 0.68 8.32
C ASN A 96 15.44 0.54 9.77
N GLU A 97 16.32 0.68 10.77
CA GLU A 97 15.98 0.46 12.18
C GLU A 97 14.91 1.41 12.73
N GLN A 98 14.76 2.61 12.15
CA GLN A 98 13.70 3.56 12.48
C GLN A 98 12.34 3.15 11.90
N GLY A 99 12.30 2.23 10.93
CA GLY A 99 11.08 1.66 10.38
C GLY A 99 10.07 2.70 9.90
N GLU A 100 8.82 2.53 10.32
CA GLU A 100 7.70 3.38 9.92
C GLU A 100 7.86 4.83 10.39
N VAL A 101 8.58 5.10 11.49
CA VAL A 101 8.85 6.47 11.97
C VAL A 101 9.64 7.28 10.92
N ALA A 102 10.69 6.69 10.35
CA ALA A 102 11.47 7.37 9.30
C ALA A 102 10.63 7.61 8.04
N THR A 103 9.74 6.68 7.69
CA THR A 103 8.85 6.85 6.54
C THR A 103 7.81 7.95 6.79
N ALA A 104 7.23 7.97 7.98
CA ALA A 104 6.29 9.00 8.42
C ALA A 104 6.92 10.40 8.36
N ARG A 105 8.16 10.57 8.86
CA ARG A 105 8.90 11.85 8.75
C ARG A 105 9.12 12.26 7.30
N GLY A 106 9.54 11.34 6.43
CA GLY A 106 9.72 11.63 5.01
C GLY A 106 8.42 12.07 4.32
N VAL A 107 7.28 11.45 4.65
CA VAL A 107 5.97 11.85 4.11
C VAL A 107 5.50 13.19 4.66
N HIS A 108 5.75 13.46 5.94
CA HIS A 108 5.49 14.76 6.56
C HIS A 108 6.28 15.89 5.88
N GLU A 109 7.60 15.71 5.73
CA GLU A 109 8.48 16.69 5.07
C GLU A 109 8.10 16.92 3.61
N PHE A 110 7.65 15.87 2.91
CA PHE A 110 7.17 15.98 1.53
C PHE A 110 5.79 16.66 1.42
N GLY A 111 4.97 16.65 2.48
CA GLY A 111 3.64 17.25 2.49
C GLY A 111 2.59 16.42 1.76
N SER A 112 2.61 15.10 1.95
CA SER A 112 1.62 14.17 1.35
C SER A 112 0.86 13.38 2.42
N LEU A 113 0.28 12.23 2.05
CA LEU A 113 -0.54 11.37 2.90
C LEU A 113 0.17 10.05 3.19
N TYR A 114 0.10 9.61 4.45
CA TYR A 114 0.69 8.35 4.92
C TYR A 114 -0.37 7.26 5.10
N THR A 115 -0.12 6.03 4.64
CA THR A 115 -0.99 4.89 4.94
C THR A 115 -0.26 3.87 5.83
N THR A 116 -0.68 3.74 7.09
CA THR A 116 -0.12 2.77 8.04
C THR A 116 -0.63 1.37 7.73
N SER A 117 0.26 0.37 7.68
CA SER A 117 -0.17 -1.04 7.58
C SER A 117 -0.58 -1.60 8.95
N SER A 118 -1.56 -2.50 8.98
CA SER A 118 -1.81 -3.36 10.15
C SER A 118 -0.56 -4.15 10.56
N TYR A 119 0.33 -4.45 9.63
CA TYR A 119 1.56 -5.22 9.87
C TYR A 119 2.81 -4.33 10.00
N SER A 120 2.63 -3.12 10.53
CA SER A 120 3.74 -2.23 10.86
C SER A 120 4.63 -2.80 11.97
N THR A 121 5.91 -2.45 11.95
CA THR A 121 6.91 -2.81 12.98
C THR A 121 7.10 -1.76 14.08
N VAL A 122 6.26 -0.75 14.04
CA VAL A 122 6.12 0.34 15.00
C VAL A 122 4.62 0.48 15.29
N ASP A 123 4.28 0.81 16.52
CA ASP A 123 2.88 0.96 16.94
C ASP A 123 2.28 2.31 16.52
N LEU A 124 0.96 2.44 16.55
CA LEU A 124 0.25 3.63 16.04
C LEU A 124 0.73 4.96 16.65
N PRO A 125 0.89 5.12 17.99
CA PRO A 125 1.23 6.40 18.59
C PRO A 125 2.61 6.94 18.17
N GLU A 126 3.59 6.05 18.02
CA GLU A 126 4.93 6.43 17.57
C GLU A 126 4.93 6.90 16.10
N ILE A 127 4.08 6.28 15.26
CA ILE A 127 3.92 6.69 13.85
C ILE A 127 3.21 8.04 13.77
N THR A 128 2.11 8.23 14.51
CA THR A 128 1.32 9.47 14.47
C THR A 128 2.06 10.66 15.05
N GLU A 129 2.88 10.46 16.09
CA GLU A 129 3.79 11.50 16.60
C GLU A 129 4.76 11.97 15.50
N ALA A 130 5.36 11.04 14.75
CA ALA A 130 6.30 11.35 13.67
C ALA A 130 5.65 12.07 12.49
N LEU A 131 4.36 11.84 12.25
CA LEU A 131 3.57 12.48 11.21
C LEU A 131 3.28 13.95 11.49
N GLN A 132 3.34 14.42 12.75
CA GLN A 132 3.15 15.84 13.10
C GLN A 132 1.89 16.48 12.48
N GLY A 133 0.77 15.75 12.50
CA GLY A 133 -0.52 16.22 11.95
C GLY A 133 -0.70 16.00 10.44
N THR A 134 0.27 15.41 9.75
CA THR A 134 0.13 14.98 8.35
C THR A 134 -1.07 14.06 8.18
N PRO A 135 -1.90 14.21 7.13
CA PRO A 135 -3.04 13.33 6.89
C PRO A 135 -2.62 11.86 6.78
N HIS A 136 -3.35 10.97 7.45
CA HIS A 136 -2.99 9.57 7.50
C HIS A 136 -4.18 8.62 7.55
N TRP A 137 -4.01 7.47 6.88
CA TRP A 137 -4.98 6.41 6.70
C TRP A 137 -4.48 5.08 7.27
N PHE A 138 -5.40 4.20 7.66
CA PHE A 138 -5.04 2.90 8.24
C PHE A 138 -5.44 1.77 7.31
N GLN A 139 -4.47 1.00 6.83
CA GLN A 139 -4.73 -0.22 6.10
C GLN A 139 -5.05 -1.36 7.06
N PHE A 140 -6.22 -1.96 6.85
CA PHE A 140 -6.85 -2.93 7.75
C PHE A 140 -6.77 -4.35 7.19
N TYR A 141 -6.12 -5.24 7.95
CA TYR A 141 -6.27 -6.69 7.83
C TYR A 141 -7.14 -7.21 8.96
N PHE A 142 -8.22 -7.89 8.61
CA PHE A 142 -9.18 -8.44 9.55
C PHE A 142 -8.58 -9.55 10.41
N SER A 143 -8.84 -9.50 11.71
CA SER A 143 -8.92 -10.68 12.56
C SER A 143 -10.17 -11.49 12.24
N LYS A 144 -10.17 -12.77 12.61
CA LYS A 144 -11.37 -13.62 12.63
C LYS A 144 -12.32 -13.27 13.78
N ASP A 145 -11.84 -12.51 14.77
CA ASP A 145 -12.60 -12.07 15.93
C ASP A 145 -13.00 -10.59 15.80
N ASP A 146 -14.32 -10.34 15.80
CA ASP A 146 -14.88 -8.99 15.65
C ASP A 146 -14.60 -8.08 16.85
N GLY A 147 -14.36 -8.63 18.03
CA GLY A 147 -13.95 -7.86 19.21
C GLY A 147 -12.55 -7.27 19.02
N ILE A 148 -11.61 -8.06 18.52
CA ILE A 148 -10.26 -7.59 18.19
C ILE A 148 -10.32 -6.55 17.06
N ASN A 149 -11.16 -6.78 16.04
CA ASN A 149 -11.35 -5.81 14.95
C ASN A 149 -11.86 -4.45 15.46
N ARG A 150 -12.85 -4.48 16.37
CA ARG A 150 -13.36 -3.27 17.04
C ARG A 150 -12.28 -2.57 17.84
N HIS A 151 -11.51 -3.30 18.63
CA HIS A 151 -10.44 -2.72 19.43
C HIS A 151 -9.37 -2.03 18.58
N ILE A 152 -8.92 -2.66 17.47
CA ILE A 152 -7.99 -2.02 16.53
C ILE A 152 -8.61 -0.74 15.94
N MET A 153 -9.87 -0.78 15.51
CA MET A 153 -10.55 0.41 14.97
C MET A 153 -10.71 1.52 16.02
N ASP A 154 -10.92 1.19 17.30
CA ASP A 154 -10.98 2.17 18.38
C ASP A 154 -9.63 2.87 18.58
N ARG A 155 -8.52 2.12 18.50
CA ARG A 155 -7.16 2.69 18.52
C ARG A 155 -6.90 3.59 17.31
N VAL A 156 -7.29 3.14 16.11
CA VAL A 156 -7.18 3.91 14.86
C VAL A 156 -7.94 5.24 14.95
N LYS A 157 -9.17 5.24 15.50
CA LYS A 157 -9.94 6.47 15.73
C LYS A 157 -9.27 7.39 16.74
N ALA A 158 -8.77 6.84 17.85
CA ALA A 158 -8.12 7.62 18.90
C ALA A 158 -6.87 8.36 18.40
N GLU A 159 -6.16 7.75 17.45
CA GLU A 159 -4.96 8.31 16.82
C GLU A 159 -5.26 9.28 15.67
N GLY A 160 -6.53 9.55 15.35
CA GLY A 160 -6.92 10.61 14.41
C GLY A 160 -6.87 10.24 12.93
N TYR A 161 -6.81 8.94 12.61
CA TYR A 161 -6.82 8.43 11.25
C TYR A 161 -8.08 8.86 10.49
N LYS A 162 -7.90 9.24 9.21
CA LYS A 162 -8.96 9.85 8.38
C LYS A 162 -9.76 8.87 7.53
N ALA A 163 -9.21 7.69 7.25
CA ALA A 163 -9.87 6.64 6.48
C ALA A 163 -9.30 5.27 6.82
N ILE A 164 -10.08 4.22 6.51
CA ILE A 164 -9.66 2.83 6.61
C ILE A 164 -9.55 2.22 5.22
N VAL A 165 -8.43 1.55 4.93
CA VAL A 165 -8.16 0.87 3.66
C VAL A 165 -8.27 -0.64 3.88
N LEU A 166 -9.41 -1.24 3.53
CA LEU A 166 -9.58 -2.69 3.59
C LEU A 166 -8.79 -3.34 2.44
N THR A 167 -7.75 -4.10 2.77
CA THR A 167 -7.00 -4.86 1.76
C THR A 167 -7.62 -6.24 1.58
N ALA A 168 -8.24 -6.47 0.42
CA ALA A 168 -9.00 -7.68 0.11
C ALA A 168 -8.25 -8.69 -0.78
N ASP A 169 -7.11 -8.31 -1.36
CA ASP A 169 -6.33 -9.10 -2.32
C ASP A 169 -5.34 -10.11 -1.71
N ALA A 170 -5.29 -10.20 -0.37
CA ALA A 170 -4.31 -11.02 0.35
C ALA A 170 -4.91 -11.87 1.48
N THR A 171 -5.99 -12.59 1.18
CA THR A 171 -6.61 -13.55 2.11
C THR A 171 -5.70 -14.75 2.41
N VAL A 172 -4.81 -15.09 1.47
CA VAL A 172 -3.71 -16.04 1.59
C VAL A 172 -2.44 -15.44 0.99
N GLY A 173 -1.27 -15.95 1.37
CA GLY A 173 -0.02 -15.47 0.78
C GLY A 173 0.15 -15.93 -0.68
N GLY A 174 0.64 -15.03 -1.54
CA GLY A 174 1.13 -15.42 -2.86
C GLY A 174 2.26 -16.46 -2.78
N ASN A 175 2.50 -17.20 -3.86
CA ASN A 175 3.59 -18.18 -3.92
C ASN A 175 4.96 -17.48 -4.07
N ARG A 176 5.47 -16.86 -3.00
CA ARG A 176 6.71 -16.07 -3.02
C ARG A 176 7.93 -16.98 -2.92
N GLU A 177 8.48 -17.38 -4.07
CA GLU A 177 9.56 -18.36 -4.12
C GLU A 177 10.88 -17.85 -3.51
N VAL A 178 11.16 -16.55 -3.62
CA VAL A 178 12.36 -15.94 -3.04
C VAL A 178 12.34 -16.03 -1.51
N ASP A 179 11.19 -15.76 -0.89
CA ASP A 179 11.00 -15.90 0.56
C ASP A 179 11.29 -17.34 1.00
N LYS A 180 10.75 -18.33 0.27
CA LYS A 180 10.97 -19.77 0.54
C LYS A 180 12.44 -20.17 0.38
N ARG A 181 13.09 -19.75 -0.70
CA ARG A 181 14.53 -20.05 -0.98
C ARG A 181 15.45 -19.44 0.06
N ASN A 182 15.11 -18.26 0.58
CA ASN A 182 15.90 -17.56 1.58
C ASN A 182 15.53 -17.97 3.03
N GLY A 183 14.50 -18.80 3.23
CA GLY A 183 14.00 -19.15 4.56
C GLY A 183 13.52 -17.91 5.33
N PHE A 184 12.88 -16.95 4.64
CA PHE A 184 12.47 -15.70 5.25
C PHE A 184 11.38 -15.92 6.31
N VAL A 185 11.61 -15.33 7.48
CA VAL A 185 10.65 -15.14 8.56
C VAL A 185 10.81 -13.73 9.11
N PHE A 186 9.74 -13.15 9.66
CA PHE A 186 9.82 -11.82 10.23
C PHE A 186 10.77 -11.79 11.43
N PRO A 187 11.79 -10.94 11.44
CA PRO A 187 12.74 -10.86 12.55
C PRO A 187 12.21 -10.05 13.74
N VAL A 188 11.13 -9.31 13.55
CA VAL A 188 10.54 -8.35 14.49
C VAL A 188 9.02 -8.55 14.54
N GLY A 189 8.41 -8.20 15.67
CA GLY A 189 6.96 -8.34 15.87
C GLY A 189 6.15 -7.27 15.14
N MET A 190 4.83 -7.43 15.17
CA MET A 190 3.83 -6.54 14.58
C MET A 190 2.87 -6.08 15.67
N PRO A 191 3.20 -5.00 16.43
CA PRO A 191 2.50 -4.64 17.67
C PRO A 191 0.99 -4.35 17.47
N ILE A 192 0.59 -3.82 16.31
CA ILE A 192 -0.80 -3.42 16.06
C ILE A 192 -1.75 -4.63 16.03
N VAL A 193 -1.25 -5.81 15.61
CA VAL A 193 -2.05 -7.02 15.41
C VAL A 193 -1.69 -8.15 16.37
N GLU A 194 -0.90 -7.85 17.40
CA GLU A 194 -0.37 -8.85 18.34
C GLU A 194 -1.47 -9.71 18.99
N GLU A 195 -2.67 -9.17 19.19
CA GLU A 195 -3.81 -9.89 19.79
C GLU A 195 -4.25 -11.11 18.98
N TYR A 196 -4.19 -11.07 17.65
CA TYR A 196 -4.53 -12.21 16.78
C TYR A 196 -3.32 -12.82 16.07
N LEU A 197 -2.14 -12.21 16.24
CA LEU A 197 -0.86 -12.71 15.78
C LEU A 197 0.17 -12.64 16.93
N PRO A 198 -0.06 -13.39 18.03
CA PRO A 198 0.89 -13.42 19.13
C PRO A 198 2.21 -13.98 18.60
N GLU A 199 3.32 -13.31 18.94
CA GLU A 199 4.66 -13.67 18.47
C GLU A 199 4.78 -13.69 16.93
N GLY A 200 4.38 -12.61 16.25
CA GLY A 200 4.58 -12.47 14.80
C GLY A 200 6.05 -12.62 14.33
N ALA A 201 7.01 -12.38 15.23
CA ALA A 201 8.41 -12.68 14.98
C ALA A 201 8.66 -14.20 14.81
N GLY A 202 9.49 -14.57 13.85
CA GLY A 202 9.77 -15.96 13.49
C GLY A 202 8.71 -16.61 12.61
N LYS A 203 7.65 -15.88 12.22
CA LYS A 203 6.61 -16.39 11.30
C LYS A 203 6.89 -15.98 9.85
N SER A 204 6.45 -16.81 8.90
CA SER A 204 6.45 -16.46 7.48
C SER A 204 5.25 -15.59 7.11
N MET A 205 5.30 -14.90 5.97
CA MET A 205 4.17 -14.11 5.49
C MET A 205 2.90 -14.96 5.23
N ASP A 206 3.08 -16.19 4.72
CA ASP A 206 1.96 -17.12 4.54
C ASP A 206 1.26 -17.45 5.87
N PHE A 207 2.02 -17.61 6.95
CA PHE A 207 1.44 -17.79 8.29
C PHE A 207 0.68 -16.54 8.75
N VAL A 208 1.28 -15.35 8.58
CA VAL A 208 0.65 -14.07 8.95
C VAL A 208 -0.71 -13.91 8.26
N TYR A 209 -0.78 -14.13 6.95
CA TYR A 209 -2.04 -14.04 6.21
C TYR A 209 -3.07 -15.10 6.64
N LYS A 210 -2.64 -16.33 6.95
CA LYS A 210 -3.55 -17.40 7.43
C LYS A 210 -4.16 -17.12 8.79
N SER A 211 -3.49 -16.32 9.62
CA SER A 211 -4.01 -15.86 10.91
C SER A 211 -5.14 -14.83 10.74
N ALA A 212 -5.05 -13.98 9.71
CA ALA A 212 -6.10 -13.03 9.34
C ALA A 212 -7.36 -13.71 8.78
N LYS A 213 -8.43 -12.96 8.56
CA LYS A 213 -9.70 -13.46 8.01
C LYS A 213 -9.59 -13.74 6.51
N GLN A 214 -9.83 -14.99 6.11
CA GLN A 214 -9.87 -15.37 4.68
C GLN A 214 -11.22 -15.06 4.04
N ARG A 215 -12.31 -15.29 4.77
CA ARG A 215 -13.68 -15.19 4.25
C ARG A 215 -14.17 -13.75 4.35
N LEU A 216 -13.58 -12.88 3.54
CA LEU A 216 -14.04 -11.50 3.36
C LEU A 216 -15.32 -11.47 2.49
N SER A 217 -16.16 -10.48 2.72
CA SER A 217 -17.45 -10.29 2.07
C SER A 217 -17.86 -8.82 2.10
N PRO A 218 -18.88 -8.40 1.32
CA PRO A 218 -19.43 -7.04 1.38
C PRO A 218 -19.77 -6.56 2.80
N ARG A 219 -20.24 -7.46 3.67
CA ARG A 219 -20.57 -7.14 5.07
C ARG A 219 -19.38 -6.64 5.89
N ASP A 220 -18.15 -6.96 5.47
CA ASP A 220 -16.94 -6.50 6.15
C ASP A 220 -16.66 -5.03 5.86
N VAL A 221 -17.02 -4.54 4.66
CA VAL A 221 -16.99 -3.10 4.33
C VAL A 221 -18.05 -2.36 5.16
N GLU A 222 -19.28 -2.89 5.18
CA GLU A 222 -20.39 -2.35 5.99
C GLU A 222 -20.01 -2.26 7.47
N PHE A 223 -19.42 -3.34 8.02
CA PHE A 223 -18.98 -3.41 9.40
C PHE A 223 -17.92 -2.34 9.75
N ILE A 224 -16.91 -2.16 8.89
CA ILE A 224 -15.91 -1.11 9.11
C ILE A 224 -16.57 0.27 9.07
N ALA A 225 -17.39 0.53 8.04
CA ALA A 225 -18.03 1.83 7.86
C ALA A 225 -18.94 2.18 9.04
N GLU A 226 -19.79 1.24 9.48
CA GLU A 226 -20.73 1.44 10.59
C GLU A 226 -20.01 1.61 11.93
N TYR A 227 -19.01 0.78 12.24
CA TYR A 227 -18.35 0.82 13.55
C TYR A 227 -17.33 1.96 13.68
N SER A 228 -16.58 2.24 12.62
CA SER A 228 -15.57 3.29 12.64
C SER A 228 -16.15 4.68 12.39
N GLY A 229 -17.21 4.78 11.58
CA GLY A 229 -17.70 6.07 11.07
C GLY A 229 -16.70 6.76 10.12
N LEU A 230 -15.66 6.06 9.66
CA LEU A 230 -14.65 6.56 8.74
C LEU A 230 -14.94 6.11 7.30
N PRO A 231 -14.52 6.90 6.28
CA PRO A 231 -14.50 6.45 4.89
C PRO A 231 -13.72 5.15 4.72
N VAL A 232 -14.27 4.22 3.95
CA VAL A 232 -13.65 2.90 3.68
C VAL A 232 -13.22 2.79 2.24
N TYR A 233 -11.92 2.61 2.01
CA TYR A 233 -11.34 2.30 0.71
C TYR A 233 -11.18 0.79 0.56
N VAL A 234 -11.67 0.22 -0.55
CA VAL A 234 -11.43 -1.20 -0.86
C VAL A 234 -10.21 -1.30 -1.76
N LYS A 235 -9.14 -1.91 -1.24
CA LYS A 235 -7.87 -2.14 -1.92
C LYS A 235 -7.80 -3.56 -2.48
N GLY A 236 -7.57 -3.66 -3.78
CA GLY A 236 -7.52 -4.94 -4.51
C GLY A 236 -8.38 -5.07 -5.78
N PRO A 237 -9.46 -4.28 -6.01
CA PRO A 237 -10.26 -4.42 -7.23
C PRO A 237 -9.43 -4.27 -8.51
N GLN A 238 -9.67 -5.17 -9.46
CA GLN A 238 -9.04 -5.22 -10.79
C GLN A 238 -10.04 -5.43 -11.93
N CYS A 239 -11.34 -5.49 -11.64
CA CYS A 239 -12.41 -5.62 -12.63
C CYS A 239 -13.69 -4.89 -12.18
N ARG A 240 -14.62 -4.70 -13.11
CA ARG A 240 -15.91 -4.04 -12.87
C ARG A 240 -16.74 -4.69 -11.77
N GLU A 241 -16.82 -6.02 -11.73
CA GLU A 241 -17.68 -6.72 -10.76
C GLU A 241 -17.25 -6.46 -9.31
N ASP A 242 -15.94 -6.38 -9.05
CA ASP A 242 -15.40 -6.08 -7.73
C ASP A 242 -15.65 -4.62 -7.34
N VAL A 243 -15.59 -3.71 -8.30
CA VAL A 243 -15.95 -2.30 -8.09
C VAL A 243 -17.42 -2.19 -7.69
N GLU A 244 -18.35 -2.73 -8.48
CA GLU A 244 -19.78 -2.64 -8.17
C GLU A 244 -20.11 -3.29 -6.83
N ARG A 245 -19.51 -4.43 -6.53
CA ARG A 245 -19.65 -5.10 -5.23
C ARG A 245 -19.13 -4.24 -4.07
N SER A 246 -18.01 -3.54 -4.26
CA SER A 246 -17.44 -2.65 -3.24
C SER A 246 -18.31 -1.42 -3.01
N LEU A 247 -18.78 -0.79 -4.09
CA LEU A 247 -19.66 0.39 -4.00
C LEU A 247 -21.02 0.05 -3.40
N ALA A 248 -21.61 -1.10 -3.78
CA ALA A 248 -22.86 -1.59 -3.19
C ALA A 248 -22.74 -1.86 -1.68
N ALA A 249 -21.53 -2.17 -1.20
CA ALA A 249 -21.24 -2.38 0.22
C ALA A 249 -20.95 -1.08 0.99
N GLY A 250 -20.99 0.08 0.33
CA GLY A 250 -20.74 1.39 0.94
C GLY A 250 -19.28 1.84 0.93
N ALA A 251 -18.42 1.27 0.07
CA ALA A 251 -17.06 1.77 -0.09
C ALA A 251 -17.06 3.26 -0.49
N SER A 252 -16.25 4.05 0.19
CA SER A 252 -16.07 5.49 -0.05
C SER A 252 -14.92 5.80 -1.02
N GLY A 253 -14.23 4.76 -1.50
CA GLY A 253 -13.15 4.87 -2.47
C GLY A 253 -12.66 3.49 -2.93
N ILE A 254 -11.99 3.46 -4.08
CA ILE A 254 -11.42 2.24 -4.66
C ILE A 254 -9.90 2.40 -4.76
N TRP A 255 -9.16 1.38 -4.36
CA TRP A 255 -7.71 1.34 -4.53
C TRP A 255 -7.32 0.20 -5.46
N VAL A 256 -6.99 0.56 -6.71
CA VAL A 256 -6.60 -0.33 -7.80
C VAL A 256 -5.15 -0.78 -7.59
N THR A 257 -4.97 -2.08 -7.47
CA THR A 257 -3.68 -2.71 -7.14
C THR A 257 -3.74 -4.20 -7.45
N ASN A 258 -2.59 -4.81 -7.72
CA ASN A 258 -2.41 -6.26 -7.64
C ASN A 258 -1.35 -6.62 -6.59
N HIS A 259 -1.23 -5.77 -5.58
CA HIS A 259 -0.27 -5.89 -4.49
C HIS A 259 1.19 -5.89 -4.97
N GLY A 260 1.50 -5.15 -6.03
CA GLY A 260 2.84 -5.11 -6.63
C GLY A 260 3.28 -6.43 -7.26
N GLY A 261 2.34 -7.28 -7.70
CA GLY A 261 2.64 -8.61 -8.25
C GLY A 261 3.12 -9.62 -7.19
N ARG A 262 2.75 -9.40 -5.91
CA ARG A 262 3.16 -10.26 -4.78
C ARG A 262 2.13 -11.34 -4.41
N GLN A 263 0.94 -11.26 -4.99
CA GLN A 263 -0.21 -12.11 -4.66
C GLN A 263 -0.50 -13.10 -5.80
N ILE A 264 -1.46 -12.81 -6.68
CA ILE A 264 -1.79 -13.66 -7.82
C ILE A 264 -0.87 -13.31 -9.00
N ASP A 265 0.08 -14.20 -9.31
CA ASP A 265 0.87 -14.13 -10.54
C ASP A 265 0.08 -14.73 -11.72
N GLY A 266 0.34 -14.26 -12.93
CA GLY A 266 -0.47 -14.57 -14.12
C GLY A 266 -1.76 -13.74 -14.24
N GLY A 267 -2.06 -12.90 -13.24
CA GLY A 267 -3.09 -11.86 -13.34
C GLY A 267 -2.63 -10.67 -14.21
N PRO A 268 -3.57 -9.76 -14.58
CA PRO A 268 -3.24 -8.58 -15.38
C PRO A 268 -2.31 -7.62 -14.62
N ALA A 269 -1.57 -6.82 -15.37
CA ALA A 269 -0.88 -5.67 -14.81
C ALA A 269 -1.91 -4.66 -14.29
N ALA A 270 -1.66 -4.05 -13.12
CA ALA A 270 -2.63 -3.17 -12.49
C ALA A 270 -3.00 -1.97 -13.37
N PHE A 271 -2.03 -1.44 -14.11
CA PHE A 271 -2.26 -0.31 -15.02
C PHE A 271 -3.16 -0.66 -16.21
N ASP A 272 -3.17 -1.92 -16.66
CA ASP A 272 -4.05 -2.36 -17.74
C ASP A 272 -5.50 -2.55 -17.25
N SER A 273 -5.68 -2.89 -15.97
CA SER A 273 -6.99 -2.99 -15.31
C SER A 273 -7.61 -1.64 -14.97
N LEU A 274 -6.80 -0.57 -14.88
CA LEU A 274 -7.22 0.72 -14.34
C LEU A 274 -8.35 1.37 -15.16
N GLN A 275 -8.29 1.31 -16.49
CA GLN A 275 -9.34 1.89 -17.35
C GLN A 275 -10.71 1.26 -17.08
N GLU A 276 -10.79 -0.08 -17.04
CA GLU A 276 -12.05 -0.77 -16.75
C GLU A 276 -12.58 -0.42 -15.35
N VAL A 277 -11.69 -0.35 -14.35
CA VAL A 277 -12.07 0.04 -12.99
C VAL A 277 -12.54 1.49 -12.94
N ALA A 278 -11.90 2.43 -13.63
CA ALA A 278 -12.31 3.82 -13.67
C ALA A 278 -13.68 3.99 -14.33
N GLU A 279 -13.91 3.34 -15.47
CA GLU A 279 -15.21 3.28 -16.16
C GLU A 279 -16.27 2.58 -15.30
N ALA A 280 -15.89 1.62 -14.46
CA ALA A 280 -16.78 1.04 -13.49
C ALA A 280 -17.10 2.04 -12.39
N VAL A 281 -16.11 2.69 -11.77
CA VAL A 281 -16.35 3.67 -10.69
C VAL A 281 -17.22 4.83 -11.18
N ASP A 282 -17.07 5.28 -12.41
CA ASP A 282 -17.85 6.36 -13.03
C ASP A 282 -17.89 7.62 -12.15
N LYS A 283 -16.72 8.00 -11.62
CA LYS A 283 -16.50 9.19 -10.78
C LYS A 283 -17.36 9.22 -9.49
N ARG A 284 -17.99 8.11 -9.10
CA ARG A 284 -18.83 8.01 -7.89
C ARG A 284 -18.04 8.15 -6.59
N VAL A 285 -16.79 7.69 -6.59
CA VAL A 285 -15.85 7.77 -5.46
C VAL A 285 -14.42 7.99 -5.96
N PRO A 286 -13.49 8.48 -5.12
CA PRO A 286 -12.09 8.62 -5.49
C PRO A 286 -11.41 7.28 -5.79
N ILE A 287 -10.42 7.32 -6.69
CA ILE A 287 -9.56 6.18 -7.02
C ILE A 287 -8.13 6.43 -6.53
N VAL A 288 -7.55 5.43 -5.87
CA VAL A 288 -6.10 5.33 -5.65
C VAL A 288 -5.54 4.24 -6.55
N PHE A 289 -4.34 4.44 -7.07
CA PHE A 289 -3.67 3.47 -7.93
C PHE A 289 -2.25 3.19 -7.45
N ASP A 290 -1.84 1.92 -7.43
CA ASP A 290 -0.44 1.53 -7.23
C ASP A 290 -0.02 0.37 -8.16
N SER A 291 1.17 -0.20 -7.89
CA SER A 291 1.78 -1.33 -8.60
C SER A 291 2.46 -0.95 -9.92
N GLY A 292 3.77 -0.67 -9.83
CA GLY A 292 4.66 -0.46 -10.99
C GLY A 292 5.07 0.99 -11.26
N VAL A 293 4.54 1.98 -10.52
CA VAL A 293 4.94 3.39 -10.66
C VAL A 293 6.41 3.58 -10.28
N ARG A 294 7.21 4.20 -11.15
CA ARG A 294 8.67 4.40 -10.98
C ARG A 294 9.22 5.73 -11.50
N ARG A 295 8.46 6.45 -12.34
CA ARG A 295 8.87 7.68 -13.03
C ARG A 295 7.73 8.72 -12.99
N GLY A 296 8.05 9.99 -13.20
CA GLY A 296 7.03 11.06 -13.29
C GLY A 296 5.97 10.80 -14.37
N HIS A 297 6.36 10.24 -15.53
CA HIS A 297 5.37 9.88 -16.55
C HIS A 297 4.49 8.68 -16.13
N THR A 298 4.98 7.76 -15.29
CA THR A 298 4.16 6.64 -14.78
C THR A 298 3.26 7.06 -13.63
N SER A 299 3.58 8.14 -12.90
CA SER A 299 2.66 8.70 -11.91
C SER A 299 1.55 9.52 -12.55
N LEU A 300 1.81 10.16 -13.70
CA LEU A 300 0.80 10.95 -14.44
C LEU A 300 -0.20 10.08 -15.22
N LYS A 301 0.26 8.99 -15.83
CA LYS A 301 -0.59 8.15 -16.71
C LYS A 301 -1.88 7.62 -16.05
N PRO A 302 -1.87 7.17 -14.80
CA PRO A 302 -3.10 6.76 -14.11
C PRO A 302 -4.16 7.86 -14.07
N TRP A 303 -3.77 9.09 -13.75
CA TRP A 303 -4.66 10.25 -13.74
C TRP A 303 -5.33 10.49 -15.10
N LEU A 304 -4.58 10.30 -16.19
CA LEU A 304 -5.11 10.48 -17.54
C LEU A 304 -6.16 9.43 -17.93
N GLN A 305 -6.10 8.22 -17.36
CA GLN A 305 -7.09 7.17 -17.61
C GLN A 305 -8.36 7.35 -16.76
N GLU A 306 -8.27 7.98 -15.60
CA GLU A 306 -9.43 8.27 -14.75
C GLU A 306 -10.32 9.38 -15.33
N GLN A 307 -9.73 10.32 -16.07
CA GLN A 307 -10.45 11.49 -16.59
C GLN A 307 -11.37 11.18 -17.79
N THR A 308 -11.08 10.09 -18.51
CA THR A 308 -11.83 9.62 -19.70
C THR A 308 -13.05 8.80 -19.33
#